data_AF-A0A2A2Y6Y5-F1
#
_entry.id   AF-A0A2A2Y6Y5-F1
#
_cell.length_a   1.000
_cell.length_b   1.000
_cell.length_c   1.000
_cell.angle_alpha   90.00
_cell.angle_beta   90.00
_cell.angle_gamma   90.00
#
_symmetry.space_group_name_H-M   'P 1'
#
loop_
_entity.id
_entity.type
_entity.pdbx_description
1 polymer ?
#
loop_
_entity_poly.entity_id
_entity_poly.type
_entity_poly.pdbx_seq_one_letter_code
_entity_poly.pdbx_strand_id
1 'polypeptide(L)'
;MSSEPTPPFDGPQLGDTVDGLTLIAVGIRDTFTEVLPAHREAFTLLNEWMSGIRLYELEDALDLDANFWDELLDCDYEVGEGEIDGDKPGEMVTIYDVWVDEKGADACLDKLCARLEELKSIAIEMLPHGLHNAAKTHKAPLETLKLIAQLAD
;
A
#
# COMPACT_ATOMS: atom_id res chain seq x y z
N MET A 1 -2.80 -17.30 35.91
CA MET A 1 -2.76 -17.43 34.44
C MET A 1 -1.37 -17.00 34.04
N SER A 2 -0.53 -17.93 33.56
CA SER A 2 0.79 -17.58 33.03
C SER A 2 0.59 -16.80 31.75
N SER A 3 1.00 -15.54 31.72
CA SER A 3 1.32 -14.83 30.49
C SER A 3 2.69 -15.34 30.05
N GLU A 4 2.74 -16.51 29.44
CA GLU A 4 3.93 -16.89 28.68
C GLU A 4 4.08 -15.85 27.55
N PRO A 5 5.23 -15.17 27.43
CA PRO A 5 5.47 -14.32 26.28
C PRO A 5 5.36 -15.19 25.04
N THR A 6 4.54 -14.77 24.08
CA THR A 6 4.51 -15.37 22.75
C THR A 6 5.96 -15.50 22.27
N PRO A 7 6.43 -16.69 21.89
CA PRO A 7 7.79 -16.84 21.39
C PRO A 7 8.01 -15.81 20.26
N PRO A 8 9.19 -15.17 20.20
CA PRO A 8 9.49 -14.27 19.10
C PRO A 8 9.28 -15.02 17.79
N PHE A 9 8.65 -14.35 16.82
CA PHE A 9 8.49 -14.90 15.49
C PHE A 9 9.87 -15.25 14.95
N ASP A 10 10.15 -16.53 14.67
CA ASP A 10 11.45 -17.06 14.22
C ASP A 10 11.75 -16.70 12.75
N GLY A 11 11.12 -15.64 12.22
CA GLY A 11 11.26 -15.17 10.86
C GLY A 11 12.18 -13.94 10.74
N PRO A 12 12.56 -13.59 9.50
CA PRO A 12 13.29 -12.35 9.20
C PRO A 12 12.58 -11.13 9.79
N GLN A 13 13.35 -10.22 10.36
CA GLN A 13 12.87 -8.96 10.91
C GLN A 13 12.92 -7.87 9.83
N LEU A 14 12.17 -6.78 10.02
CA LEU A 14 12.24 -5.64 9.10
C LEU A 14 13.70 -5.15 8.95
N GLY A 15 14.14 -5.02 7.70
CA GLY A 15 15.50 -4.63 7.35
C GLY A 15 16.50 -5.78 7.29
N ASP A 16 16.12 -7.00 7.66
CA ASP A 16 16.96 -8.17 7.44
C ASP A 16 17.06 -8.47 5.94
N THR A 17 18.26 -8.87 5.51
CA THR A 17 18.52 -9.30 4.14
C THR A 17 18.65 -10.83 4.10
N VAL A 18 17.82 -11.48 3.27
CA VAL A 18 17.81 -12.92 3.03
C VAL A 18 17.93 -13.16 1.53
N ASP A 19 18.89 -13.98 1.11
CA ASP A 19 19.14 -14.31 -0.30
C ASP A 19 19.26 -13.09 -1.25
N GLY A 20 19.78 -11.97 -0.72
CA GLY A 20 19.95 -10.72 -1.48
C GLY A 20 18.73 -9.81 -1.51
N LEU A 21 17.66 -10.15 -0.79
CA LEU A 21 16.45 -9.36 -0.65
C LEU A 21 16.30 -8.82 0.78
N THR A 22 15.99 -7.54 0.93
CA THR A 22 15.74 -6.89 2.22
C THR A 22 14.24 -6.83 2.52
N LEU A 23 13.83 -7.24 3.72
CA LEU A 23 12.44 -7.18 4.16
C LEU A 23 12.02 -5.74 4.46
N ILE A 24 11.05 -5.20 3.73
CA ILE A 24 10.57 -3.82 3.83
C ILE A 24 9.30 -3.71 4.67
N ALA A 25 8.39 -4.66 4.53
CA ALA A 25 7.13 -4.64 5.24
C ALA A 25 6.56 -6.04 5.46
N VAL A 26 5.70 -6.15 6.47
CA VAL A 26 4.88 -7.33 6.73
C VAL A 26 3.45 -6.86 6.95
N GLY A 27 2.50 -7.56 6.36
CA GLY A 27 1.08 -7.31 6.45
C GLY A 27 0.26 -8.55 6.74
N ILE A 28 -0.94 -8.32 7.24
CA ILE A 28 -1.96 -9.33 7.45
C ILE A 28 -3.16 -8.90 6.61
N ARG A 29 -3.66 -9.81 5.77
CA ARG A 29 -4.75 -9.53 4.82
C ARG A 29 -4.41 -8.34 3.91
N ASP A 30 -5.14 -7.25 4.01
CA ASP A 30 -5.03 -6.04 3.20
C ASP A 30 -4.35 -4.87 3.92
N THR A 31 -3.72 -5.12 5.08
CA THR A 31 -3.13 -4.07 5.92
C THR A 31 -1.71 -4.43 6.36
N PHE A 32 -0.80 -3.46 6.37
CA PHE A 32 0.51 -3.65 7.00
C PHE A 32 0.43 -3.63 8.52
N THR A 33 1.07 -4.62 9.16
CA THR A 33 1.36 -4.60 10.59
C THR A 33 2.65 -3.84 10.86
N GLU A 34 3.65 -4.00 10.00
CA GLU A 34 4.98 -3.41 10.17
C GLU A 34 5.55 -2.95 8.82
N VAL A 35 6.15 -1.76 8.79
CA VAL A 35 6.80 -1.18 7.59
C VAL A 35 8.06 -0.44 8.01
N LEU A 36 9.14 -0.58 7.24
CA LEU A 36 10.35 0.20 7.46
C LEU A 36 10.05 1.71 7.46
N PRO A 37 10.66 2.50 8.37
CA PRO A 37 10.30 3.90 8.55
C PRO A 37 10.35 4.75 7.28
N ALA A 38 11.32 4.50 6.39
CA ALA A 38 11.45 5.24 5.13
C ALA A 38 10.29 5.00 4.14
N HIS A 39 9.65 3.83 4.20
CA HIS A 39 8.59 3.42 3.26
C HIS A 39 7.18 3.67 3.78
N ARG A 40 7.05 3.87 5.10
CA ARG A 40 5.76 3.94 5.80
C ARG A 40 4.81 4.97 5.22
N GLU A 41 5.30 6.18 4.93
CA GLU A 41 4.45 7.27 4.41
C GLU A 41 3.90 6.92 3.02
N ALA A 42 4.78 6.48 2.10
CA ALA A 42 4.38 6.11 0.75
C ALA A 42 3.41 4.91 0.74
N PHE A 43 3.66 3.89 1.54
CA PHE A 43 2.79 2.71 1.65
C PHE A 43 1.42 3.07 2.22
N THR A 44 1.38 3.96 3.22
CA THR A 44 0.12 4.46 3.78
C THR A 44 -0.67 5.22 2.72
N LEU A 45 -0.01 6.10 1.98
CA LEU A 45 -0.66 6.91 0.95
C LEU A 45 -1.17 6.05 -0.21
N LEU A 46 -0.42 5.03 -0.64
CA LEU A 46 -0.86 4.08 -1.65
C LEU A 46 -2.11 3.33 -1.17
N ASN A 47 -2.12 2.84 0.07
CA ASN A 47 -3.30 2.19 0.62
C ASN A 47 -4.52 3.11 0.67
N GLU A 48 -4.34 4.39 1.02
CA GLU A 48 -5.42 5.38 0.99
C GLU A 48 -5.96 5.61 -0.43
N TRP A 49 -5.10 5.67 -1.45
CA TRP A 49 -5.52 5.73 -2.85
C TRP A 49 -6.32 4.49 -3.24
N MET A 50 -5.76 3.30 -3.08
CA MET A 50 -6.39 2.05 -3.50
C MET A 50 -7.72 1.81 -2.78
N SER A 51 -7.74 2.03 -1.46
CA SER A 51 -8.98 1.90 -0.67
C SER A 51 -10.01 2.97 -1.04
N GLY A 52 -9.59 4.20 -1.30
CA GLY A 52 -10.48 5.28 -1.71
C GLY A 52 -11.10 5.05 -3.09
N ILE A 53 -10.31 4.54 -4.04
CA ILE A 53 -10.77 4.23 -5.40
C ILE A 53 -11.83 3.12 -5.37
N ARG A 54 -11.56 2.03 -4.62
CA ARG A 54 -12.56 0.97 -4.40
C ARG A 54 -13.80 1.46 -3.67
N LEU A 55 -13.64 2.28 -2.64
CA LEU A 55 -14.75 2.82 -1.84
C LEU A 55 -15.73 3.65 -2.67
N TYR A 56 -15.20 4.39 -3.65
CA TYR A 56 -15.99 5.26 -4.52
C TYR A 56 -16.26 4.66 -5.90
N GLU A 57 -15.94 3.38 -6.11
CA GLU A 57 -16.15 2.65 -7.38
C GLU A 57 -15.54 3.38 -8.59
N LEU A 58 -14.33 3.94 -8.43
CA LEU A 58 -13.68 4.79 -9.43
C LEU A 58 -12.69 4.05 -10.35
N GLU A 59 -12.58 2.73 -10.25
CA GLU A 59 -11.65 1.91 -11.05
C GLU A 59 -11.87 2.11 -12.57
N ASP A 60 -13.12 1.97 -13.03
CA ASP A 60 -13.49 2.20 -14.42
C ASP A 60 -13.26 3.66 -14.86
N ALA A 61 -13.52 4.62 -13.96
CA ALA A 61 -13.37 6.04 -14.26
C ALA A 61 -11.91 6.48 -14.39
N LEU A 62 -11.01 5.81 -13.64
CA LEU A 62 -9.58 6.08 -13.62
C LEU A 62 -8.78 5.13 -14.52
N ASP A 63 -9.45 4.17 -15.18
CA ASP A 63 -8.84 3.13 -16.02
C ASP A 63 -7.69 2.40 -15.29
N LEU A 64 -7.97 1.95 -14.06
CA LEU A 64 -6.99 1.25 -13.22
C LEU A 64 -7.64 0.15 -12.39
N ASP A 65 -6.85 -0.87 -12.07
CA ASP A 65 -7.20 -1.90 -11.09
C ASP A 65 -6.68 -1.45 -9.71
N ALA A 66 -7.56 -1.20 -8.75
CA ALA A 66 -7.15 -0.66 -7.47
C ALA A 66 -6.68 -1.78 -6.54
N ASN A 67 -5.62 -2.50 -6.94
CA ASN A 67 -4.98 -3.52 -6.11
C ASN A 67 -3.67 -3.01 -5.51
N PHE A 68 -3.63 -2.98 -4.18
CA PHE A 68 -2.48 -2.49 -3.43
C PHE A 68 -1.20 -3.30 -3.70
N TRP A 69 -1.31 -4.63 -3.80
CA TRP A 69 -0.15 -5.50 -3.98
C TRP A 69 0.41 -5.41 -5.40
N ASP A 70 -0.46 -5.32 -6.40
CA ASP A 70 -0.04 -5.19 -7.80
C ASP A 70 0.68 -3.86 -8.04
N GLU A 71 0.22 -2.77 -7.43
CA GLU A 71 0.91 -1.47 -7.49
C GLU A 71 2.31 -1.50 -6.85
N LEU A 72 2.53 -2.34 -5.82
CA LEU A 72 3.87 -2.56 -5.28
C LEU A 72 4.74 -3.38 -6.24
N LEU A 73 4.19 -4.42 -6.87
CA LEU A 73 4.91 -5.21 -7.88
C LEU A 73 5.35 -4.34 -9.06
N ASP A 74 4.48 -3.43 -9.51
CA ASP A 74 4.79 -2.46 -10.58
C ASP A 74 5.88 -1.45 -10.18
N CYS A 75 6.13 -1.28 -8.88
CA CYS A 75 7.20 -0.46 -8.32
C CYS A 75 8.48 -1.24 -7.99
N ASP A 76 8.63 -2.46 -8.53
CA ASP A 76 9.76 -3.40 -8.34
C ASP A 76 9.90 -3.97 -6.92
N TYR A 77 8.88 -3.86 -6.06
CA TYR A 77 8.86 -4.66 -4.85
C TYR A 77 8.52 -6.11 -5.20
N GLU A 78 9.02 -7.06 -4.41
CA GLU A 78 8.54 -8.42 -4.44
C GLU A 78 7.53 -8.63 -3.30
N VAL A 79 6.41 -9.28 -3.60
CA VAL A 79 5.38 -9.59 -2.61
C VAL A 79 5.31 -11.10 -2.43
N GLY A 80 5.61 -11.59 -1.24
CA GLY A 80 5.38 -12.98 -0.86
C GLY A 80 4.06 -13.12 -0.12
N GLU A 81 3.42 -14.27 -0.31
CA GLU A 81 2.18 -14.65 0.36
C GLU A 81 2.40 -15.94 1.15
N GLY A 82 1.91 -15.94 2.38
CA GLY A 82 1.92 -17.12 3.26
C GLY A 82 0.64 -17.22 4.08
N GLU A 83 0.48 -18.32 4.80
CA GLU A 83 -0.63 -18.53 5.72
C GLU A 83 -0.12 -18.89 7.12
N ILE A 84 -0.72 -18.29 8.13
CA ILE A 84 -0.47 -18.60 9.55
C ILE A 84 -1.77 -18.99 10.25
N ASP A 85 -1.67 -19.72 11.36
CA ASP A 85 -2.82 -19.98 12.22
C ASP A 85 -3.36 -18.66 12.80
N GLY A 86 -4.67 -18.44 12.64
CA GLY A 86 -5.39 -17.33 13.23
C GLY A 86 -5.79 -17.57 14.69
N ASP A 87 -6.40 -16.56 15.31
CA ASP A 87 -6.79 -16.61 16.73
C ASP A 87 -7.85 -17.67 17.04
N LYS A 88 -8.63 -18.11 16.04
CA LYS A 88 -9.69 -19.12 16.21
C LYS A 88 -9.20 -20.51 15.77
N PRO A 89 -9.65 -21.59 16.45
CA PRO A 89 -9.34 -22.94 16.03
C PRO A 89 -9.76 -23.20 14.57
N GLY A 90 -8.77 -23.51 13.73
CA GLY A 90 -8.96 -23.81 12.30
C GLY A 90 -9.11 -22.57 11.40
N GLU A 91 -8.91 -21.36 11.92
CA GLU A 91 -8.79 -20.16 11.08
C GLU A 91 -7.37 -20.07 10.51
N MET A 92 -7.25 -19.91 9.19
CA MET A 92 -5.99 -19.55 8.52
C MET A 92 -6.04 -18.07 8.18
N VAL A 93 -4.93 -17.37 8.40
CA VAL A 93 -4.78 -15.95 8.12
C VAL A 93 -3.67 -15.77 7.10
N THR A 94 -3.98 -15.11 6.00
CA THR A 94 -2.99 -14.75 4.98
C THR A 94 -2.09 -13.63 5.49
N ILE A 95 -0.78 -13.87 5.38
CA ILE A 95 0.27 -12.89 5.62
C ILE A 95 0.94 -12.52 4.30
N TYR A 96 1.35 -11.27 4.22
CA TYR A 96 2.12 -10.76 3.10
C TYR A 96 3.44 -10.21 3.62
N ASP A 97 4.52 -10.49 2.92
CA ASP A 97 5.80 -9.84 3.13
C ASP A 97 6.22 -9.10 1.85
N VAL A 98 6.87 -7.96 2.03
CA VAL A 98 7.30 -7.10 0.93
C VAL A 98 8.80 -6.98 0.99
N TRP A 99 9.44 -7.37 -0.10
CA TRP A 99 10.87 -7.46 -0.24
C TRP A 99 11.37 -6.55 -1.36
N VAL A 100 12.66 -6.27 -1.34
CA VAL A 100 13.35 -5.55 -2.41
C VAL A 100 14.78 -6.05 -2.50
N ASP A 101 15.41 -5.96 -3.68
CA ASP A 101 16.86 -6.15 -3.80
C ASP A 101 17.60 -5.32 -2.72
N GLU A 102 18.64 -5.90 -2.10
CA GLU A 102 19.41 -5.30 -1.00
C GLU A 102 19.85 -3.86 -1.31
N LYS A 103 20.07 -3.53 -2.59
CA LYS A 103 20.50 -2.20 -3.06
C LYS A 103 19.39 -1.42 -3.76
N GLY A 104 18.20 -2.01 -3.90
CA GLY A 104 17.06 -1.48 -4.63
C GLY A 104 16.06 -0.68 -3.80
N ALA A 105 16.17 -0.70 -2.46
CA ALA A 105 15.17 -0.09 -1.57
C ALA A 105 14.85 1.38 -1.91
N ASP A 106 15.87 2.22 -2.04
CA ASP A 106 15.68 3.64 -2.37
C ASP A 106 15.08 3.81 -3.77
N ALA A 107 15.50 3.00 -4.74
CA ALA A 107 14.99 3.08 -6.11
C ALA A 107 13.51 2.66 -6.22
N CYS A 108 13.10 1.63 -5.48
CA CYS A 108 11.70 1.19 -5.42
C CYS A 108 10.83 2.22 -4.69
N LEU A 109 11.37 2.86 -3.65
CA LEU A 109 10.70 3.96 -2.97
C LEU A 109 10.52 5.17 -3.90
N ASP A 110 11.55 5.54 -4.66
CA ASP A 110 11.46 6.62 -5.65
C ASP A 110 10.40 6.33 -6.73
N LYS A 111 10.34 5.08 -7.23
CA LYS A 111 9.31 4.64 -8.17
C LYS A 111 7.90 4.75 -7.58
N LEU A 112 7.71 4.28 -6.35
CA LEU A 112 6.43 4.38 -5.66
C LEU A 112 6.02 5.84 -5.43
N CYS A 113 6.96 6.71 -5.05
CA CYS A 113 6.69 8.14 -4.92
C CYS A 113 6.26 8.76 -6.26
N ALA A 114 6.90 8.38 -7.36
CA ALA A 114 6.52 8.83 -8.70
C ALA A 114 5.11 8.35 -9.07
N ARG A 115 4.77 7.08 -8.77
CA ARG A 115 3.44 6.51 -9.00
C ARG A 115 2.35 7.24 -8.19
N LEU A 116 2.63 7.59 -6.94
CA LEU A 116 1.70 8.36 -6.10
C LEU A 116 1.41 9.76 -6.66
N GLU A 117 2.43 10.43 -7.22
CA GLU A 117 2.24 11.72 -7.91
C GLU A 117 1.48 11.56 -9.23
N GLU A 118 1.68 10.45 -9.96
CA GLU A 118 0.91 10.12 -11.15
C GLU A 118 -0.58 9.92 -10.82
N LEU A 119 -0.90 9.08 -9.82
CA LEU A 119 -2.28 8.87 -9.34
C LEU A 119 -2.95 10.20 -8.98
N LYS A 120 -2.21 11.08 -8.29
CA LYS A 120 -2.68 12.42 -7.96
C LYS A 120 -2.95 13.26 -9.21
N SER A 121 -2.08 13.22 -10.21
CA SER A 121 -2.27 13.95 -11.48
C SER A 121 -3.51 13.47 -12.22
N ILE A 122 -3.67 12.15 -12.39
CA ILE A 122 -4.83 11.53 -13.04
C ILE A 122 -6.11 11.97 -12.33
N ALA A 123 -6.17 11.85 -11.00
CA ALA A 123 -7.33 12.25 -10.22
C ALA A 123 -7.66 13.76 -10.35
N ILE A 124 -6.66 14.63 -10.40
CA ILE A 124 -6.88 16.07 -10.61
C ILE A 124 -7.41 16.33 -12.03
N GLU A 125 -6.88 15.64 -13.04
CA GLU A 125 -7.30 15.79 -14.44
C GLU A 125 -8.75 15.37 -14.66
N MET A 126 -9.27 14.42 -13.87
CA MET A 126 -10.69 14.04 -13.87
C MET A 126 -11.63 15.15 -13.38
N LEU A 127 -11.12 16.13 -12.63
CA LEU A 127 -11.93 17.22 -12.12
C LEU A 127 -12.09 18.34 -13.16
N PRO A 128 -13.20 19.10 -13.12
CA PRO A 128 -13.33 20.34 -13.87
C PRO A 128 -12.16 21.30 -13.56
N HIS A 129 -11.64 21.99 -14.58
CA HIS A 129 -10.49 22.91 -14.44
C HIS A 129 -10.63 23.93 -13.31
N GLY A 130 -11.85 24.38 -13.01
CA GLY A 130 -12.13 25.31 -11.89
C GLY A 130 -11.81 24.75 -10.50
N LEU A 131 -11.72 23.41 -10.36
CA LEU A 131 -11.46 22.72 -9.09
C LEU A 131 -10.01 22.23 -8.97
N HIS A 132 -9.19 22.31 -10.03
CA HIS A 132 -7.81 21.81 -10.04
C HIS A 132 -6.96 22.41 -8.92
N ASN A 133 -7.07 23.72 -8.68
CA ASN A 133 -6.30 24.38 -7.63
C ASN A 133 -6.72 23.95 -6.22
N ALA A 134 -8.01 23.65 -6.01
CA ALA A 134 -8.49 23.14 -4.72
C ALA A 134 -7.96 21.72 -4.50
N ALA A 135 -8.08 20.85 -5.50
CA ALA A 135 -7.62 19.47 -5.43
C ALA A 135 -6.10 19.35 -5.20
N LYS A 136 -5.29 20.26 -5.75
CA LYS A 136 -3.85 20.32 -5.48
C LYS A 136 -3.49 20.58 -4.00
N THR A 137 -4.41 21.17 -3.23
CA THR A 137 -4.21 21.47 -1.80
C THR A 137 -4.67 20.36 -0.87
N HIS A 138 -5.40 19.37 -1.39
CA HIS A 138 -5.81 18.21 -0.60
C HIS A 138 -4.58 17.44 -0.14
N LYS A 139 -4.53 17.18 1.16
CA LYS A 139 -3.43 16.43 1.78
C LYS A 139 -3.65 14.93 1.69
N ALA A 140 -4.91 14.50 1.74
CA ALA A 140 -5.31 13.10 1.66
C ALA A 140 -5.95 12.82 0.29
N PRO A 141 -5.63 11.69 -0.36
CA PRO A 141 -6.25 11.26 -1.63
C PRO A 141 -7.76 11.26 -1.60
N LEU A 142 -8.32 10.85 -0.46
CA LEU A 142 -9.74 10.62 -0.26
C LEU A 142 -10.59 11.88 -0.51
N GLU A 143 -10.06 13.08 -0.21
CA GLU A 143 -10.76 14.34 -0.47
C GLU A 143 -10.98 14.57 -1.96
N THR A 144 -9.97 14.27 -2.77
CA THR A 144 -10.02 14.39 -4.24
C THR A 144 -10.92 13.31 -4.84
N LEU A 145 -10.74 12.05 -4.43
CA LEU A 145 -11.54 10.93 -4.92
C LEU A 145 -13.03 11.10 -4.63
N LYS A 146 -13.37 11.54 -3.40
CA LYS A 146 -14.76 11.86 -3.04
C LYS A 146 -15.37 12.92 -3.94
N LEU A 147 -14.61 13.95 -4.27
CA LEU A 147 -15.08 15.03 -5.15
C LEU A 147 -15.31 14.52 -6.58
N ILE A 148 -14.45 13.64 -7.10
CA ILE A 148 -14.65 13.00 -8.41
C ILE A 148 -15.95 12.21 -8.40
N ALA A 149 -16.16 11.36 -7.40
CA ALA A 149 -17.38 10.55 -7.27
C ALA A 149 -18.66 11.41 -7.23
N GLN A 150 -18.65 12.50 -6.46
CA GLN A 150 -19.77 13.44 -6.35
C GLN A 150 -20.11 14.20 -7.65
N LEU A 151 -19.19 14.25 -8.61
CA LEU A 151 -19.39 14.90 -9.90
C LEU A 151 -19.79 13.91 -11.01
N ALA A 152 -19.60 12.61 -10.78
CA ALA A 152 -20.03 11.55 -11.68
C ALA A 152 -21.52 11.22 -11.51
N ASP A 153 -22.08 11.49 -10.32
CA ASP A 153 -23.52 11.43 -9.99
C ASP A 153 -24.30 12.68 -10.44
#